data_AF-A0A7S2THX0-F1
#
_entry.id   AF-A0A7S2THX0-F1
#
_cell.length_a   1.000
_cell.length_b   1.000
_cell.length_c   1.000
_cell.angle_alpha   90.00
_cell.angle_beta   90.00
_cell.angle_gamma   90.00
#
_symmetry.space_group_name_H-M   'P 1'
#
loop_
_entity.id
_entity.type
_entity.pdbx_description
1 polymer ?
#
loop_
_entity_poly.entity_id
_entity_poly.type
_entity_poly.pdbx_seq_one_letter_code
_entity_poly.pdbx_strand_id
1 'polypeptide(L)'
;NDTTPPPQPHAQCWEGGFRVPAMARWPGKIAPNTTSHALVGTIDLHPTFLALAGARLPSDRVIDGKNLSPVLFTGAPRHHDCYYFYNAAAAVNAEEELWAVRCGAYKAYWSTNTPGPGWSAGRQDPPLLFHLDADPSESHPVLPADGPEY
;
A
#
# COMPACT_ATOMS: atom_id res chain seq x y z
N ASN A 1 4.60 31.46 18.60
CA ASN A 1 3.91 30.16 18.43
C ASN A 1 3.76 29.89 16.96
N ASP A 2 4.71 29.12 16.44
CA ASP A 2 4.65 28.58 15.10
C ASP A 2 3.53 27.54 15.05
N THR A 3 2.54 27.74 14.18
CA THR A 3 1.38 26.85 13.99
C THR A 3 1.58 25.90 12.83
N THR A 4 2.81 25.75 12.33
CA THR A 4 3.10 24.73 11.33
C THR A 4 2.84 23.34 11.93
N PRO A 5 2.05 22.49 11.23
CA PRO A 5 1.91 21.10 11.63
C PRO A 5 3.32 20.48 11.65
N PRO A 6 3.65 19.63 12.64
CA PRO A 6 4.93 18.95 12.66
C PRO A 6 5.12 18.19 11.33
N PRO A 7 6.34 18.15 10.77
CA PRO A 7 6.61 17.41 9.55
C PRO A 7 6.16 15.96 9.73
N GLN A 8 5.26 15.49 8.88
CA GLN A 8 4.76 14.12 8.88
C GLN A 8 5.96 13.17 8.73
N PRO A 9 6.26 12.30 9.71
CA PRO A 9 7.49 11.51 9.67
C PRO A 9 7.58 10.61 8.43
N HIS A 10 8.67 10.72 7.67
CA HIS A 10 8.90 10.03 6.38
C HIS A 10 9.29 8.54 6.50
N ALA A 11 8.79 7.80 7.50
CA ALA A 11 9.11 6.39 7.74
C ALA A 11 7.97 5.65 8.45
N GLN A 12 6.77 5.65 7.86
CA GLN A 12 5.57 5.11 8.51
C GLN A 12 4.74 4.25 7.55
N CYS A 13 4.01 3.27 8.10
CA CYS A 13 3.06 2.44 7.35
C CYS A 13 1.81 3.19 6.86
N TRP A 14 1.64 4.46 7.26
CA TRP A 14 0.62 5.37 6.72
C TRP A 14 0.75 5.59 5.21
N GLU A 15 -0.34 6.00 4.56
CA GLU A 15 -0.37 6.27 3.11
C GLU A 15 0.72 7.27 2.72
N GLY A 16 1.00 8.28 3.55
CA GLY A 16 2.06 9.25 3.28
C GLY A 16 3.48 8.67 3.20
N GLY A 17 3.71 7.47 3.76
CA GLY A 17 5.01 6.78 3.69
C GLY A 17 5.10 5.75 2.56
N PHE A 18 4.00 5.10 2.20
CA PHE A 18 4.00 3.99 1.22
C PHE A 18 3.37 4.33 -0.14
N ARG A 19 2.40 5.25 -0.19
CA ARG A 19 1.78 5.68 -1.44
C ARG A 19 2.64 6.74 -2.09
N VAL A 20 3.22 6.40 -3.24
CA VAL A 20 4.11 7.27 -4.00
C VAL A 20 3.52 7.59 -5.39
N PRO A 21 3.87 8.74 -5.99
CA PRO A 21 3.48 9.03 -7.36
C PRO A 21 4.13 8.04 -8.33
N ALA A 22 3.37 7.57 -9.32
CA ALA A 22 3.86 6.68 -10.37
C ALA A 22 3.29 7.10 -11.74
N MET A 23 4.13 7.02 -12.78
CA MET A 23 3.76 7.31 -14.17
C MET A 23 4.45 6.34 -15.10
N ALA A 24 3.74 5.86 -16.13
CA ALA A 24 4.31 5.05 -17.20
C ALA A 24 3.95 5.65 -18.56
N ARG A 25 4.91 5.66 -19.49
CA ARG A 25 4.72 6.17 -20.86
C ARG A 25 5.36 5.23 -21.87
N TRP A 26 4.56 4.74 -22.81
CA TRP A 26 5.04 3.99 -23.97
C TRP A 26 4.17 4.30 -25.20
N PRO A 27 4.64 5.16 -26.11
CA PRO A 27 3.89 5.49 -27.33
C PRO A 27 3.50 4.25 -28.13
N GLY A 28 2.23 4.16 -28.53
CA GLY A 28 1.69 3.02 -29.29
C GLY A 28 1.43 1.75 -28.47
N LYS A 29 1.68 1.75 -27.16
CA LYS A 29 1.39 0.62 -26.25
C LYS A 29 0.52 1.02 -25.06
N ILE A 30 0.85 2.15 -24.42
CA ILE A 30 0.08 2.70 -23.31
C ILE A 30 -0.76 3.86 -23.86
N ALA A 31 -2.06 3.81 -23.63
CA ALA A 31 -2.96 4.88 -24.02
C ALA A 31 -2.63 6.18 -23.24
N PRO A 32 -2.41 7.31 -23.91
CA PRO A 32 -2.10 8.57 -23.24
C PRO A 32 -3.29 9.07 -22.42
N ASN A 33 -3.01 9.88 -21.39
CA ASN A 33 -4.01 10.52 -20.53
C ASN A 33 -4.96 9.51 -19.84
N THR A 34 -4.46 8.32 -19.53
CA THR A 34 -5.20 7.32 -18.74
C THR A 34 -4.79 7.37 -17.28
N THR A 35 -5.75 7.06 -16.41
CA THR A 35 -5.54 6.89 -14.97
C THR A 35 -5.93 5.46 -14.57
N SER A 36 -5.25 4.91 -13.58
CA SER A 36 -5.56 3.60 -13.01
C SER A 36 -5.62 3.70 -11.50
N HIS A 37 -6.61 3.01 -10.92
CA HIS A 37 -6.78 2.82 -9.49
C HIS A 37 -6.40 1.39 -9.05
N ALA A 38 -5.87 0.58 -9.98
CA ALA A 38 -5.40 -0.76 -9.65
C ALA A 38 -4.29 -0.69 -8.60
N LEU A 39 -4.35 -1.57 -7.62
CA LEU A 39 -3.34 -1.66 -6.57
C LEU A 39 -2.07 -2.31 -7.13
N VAL A 40 -0.99 -1.53 -7.18
CA VAL A 40 0.30 -1.89 -7.77
C VAL A 40 1.43 -1.42 -6.88
N GLY A 41 2.63 -1.99 -7.05
CA GLY A 41 3.78 -1.63 -6.25
C GLY A 41 5.10 -1.87 -6.96
N THR A 42 6.19 -1.40 -6.35
CA THR A 42 7.55 -1.52 -6.91
C THR A 42 7.97 -2.98 -7.10
N ILE A 43 7.45 -3.91 -6.28
CA ILE A 43 7.65 -5.36 -6.41
C ILE A 43 7.22 -5.90 -7.80
N ASP A 44 6.29 -5.22 -8.47
CA ASP A 44 5.77 -5.62 -9.77
C ASP A 44 6.69 -5.25 -10.94
N LEU A 45 7.65 -4.34 -10.73
CA LEU A 45 8.56 -3.90 -11.79
C LEU A 45 9.45 -5.06 -12.29
N HIS A 46 9.94 -5.88 -11.37
CA HIS A 46 10.77 -7.04 -11.70
C HIS A 46 10.09 -8.03 -12.66
N PRO A 47 8.92 -8.62 -12.34
CA PRO A 47 8.23 -9.53 -13.25
C PRO A 47 7.76 -8.85 -14.54
N THR A 48 7.41 -7.56 -14.49
CA THR A 48 7.01 -6.79 -15.68
C THR A 48 8.16 -6.64 -16.67
N PHE A 49 9.35 -6.23 -16.20
CA PHE A 49 10.51 -6.04 -17.09
C PHE A 49 11.00 -7.36 -17.68
N LEU A 50 10.99 -8.45 -16.92
CA LEU A 50 11.32 -9.77 -17.46
C LEU A 50 10.33 -10.19 -18.55
N ALA A 51 9.03 -10.02 -18.34
CA ALA A 51 8.02 -10.33 -19.33
C ALA A 51 8.20 -9.52 -20.62
N LEU A 52 8.50 -8.21 -20.50
CA LEU A 52 8.76 -7.33 -21.65
C LEU A 52 10.04 -7.68 -22.40
N ALA A 53 11.06 -8.18 -21.69
CA ALA A 53 12.31 -8.64 -22.28
C ALA A 53 12.22 -10.06 -22.89
N GLY A 54 11.08 -10.76 -22.73
CA GLY A 54 10.94 -12.16 -23.13
C GLY A 54 11.74 -13.14 -22.25
N ALA A 55 12.15 -12.70 -21.06
CA ALA A 55 12.86 -13.51 -20.08
C ALA A 55 11.88 -14.28 -19.17
N ARG A 56 12.38 -15.36 -18.56
CA ARG A 56 11.61 -16.17 -17.60
C ARG A 56 11.84 -15.69 -16.18
N LEU A 57 10.80 -15.76 -15.36
CA LEU A 57 10.93 -15.58 -13.91
C LEU A 57 11.79 -16.70 -13.30
N PRO A 58 12.57 -16.41 -12.24
CA PRO A 58 13.22 -17.44 -11.46
C PRO A 58 12.20 -18.45 -10.92
N SER A 59 12.51 -19.74 -11.03
CA SER A 59 11.67 -20.82 -10.49
C SER A 59 12.15 -21.36 -9.15
N ASP A 60 13.22 -20.78 -8.58
CA ASP A 60 13.88 -21.21 -7.35
C ASP A 60 13.38 -20.47 -6.10
N ARG A 61 12.45 -19.53 -6.26
CA ARG A 61 11.89 -18.71 -5.18
C ARG A 61 10.50 -18.19 -5.54
N VAL A 62 9.74 -17.84 -4.52
CA VAL A 62 8.47 -17.13 -4.69
C VAL A 62 8.75 -15.67 -5.04
N ILE A 63 7.95 -15.12 -5.95
CA ILE A 63 8.00 -13.71 -6.35
C ILE A 63 6.62 -13.12 -6.05
N ASP A 64 6.57 -12.14 -5.15
CA ASP A 64 5.31 -11.53 -4.72
C ASP A 64 4.73 -10.55 -5.74
N GLY A 65 5.59 -10.01 -6.61
CA GLY A 65 5.19 -9.13 -7.69
C GLY A 65 4.47 -9.87 -8.82
N LYS A 66 3.61 -9.14 -9.54
CA LYS A 66 2.88 -9.61 -10.72
C LYS A 66 3.19 -8.72 -11.93
N ASN A 67 3.11 -9.30 -13.13
CA ASN A 67 3.33 -8.56 -14.38
C ASN A 67 2.25 -7.48 -14.60
N LEU A 68 2.65 -6.21 -14.66
CA LEU A 68 1.78 -5.03 -14.84
C LEU A 68 1.26 -4.84 -16.28
N SER A 69 1.74 -5.63 -17.24
CA SER A 69 1.34 -5.48 -18.65
C SER A 69 -0.18 -5.40 -18.86
N PRO A 70 -1.05 -6.17 -18.17
CA PRO A 70 -2.50 -6.02 -18.29
C PRO A 70 -3.00 -4.65 -17.79
N VAL A 71 -2.46 -4.14 -16.68
CA VAL A 71 -2.83 -2.81 -16.17
C VAL A 71 -2.38 -1.73 -17.16
N LEU A 72 -1.14 -1.83 -17.67
CA LEU A 72 -0.52 -0.83 -18.53
C LEU A 72 -1.10 -0.79 -19.95
N PHE A 73 -1.38 -1.96 -20.54
CA PHE A 73 -1.71 -2.05 -21.97
C PHE A 73 -3.19 -2.30 -22.24
N THR A 74 -3.93 -2.90 -21.30
CA THR A 74 -5.36 -3.16 -21.46
C THR A 74 -6.23 -2.40 -20.46
N GLY A 75 -5.63 -1.67 -19.51
CA GLY A 75 -6.38 -0.93 -18.49
C GLY A 75 -7.09 -1.85 -17.50
N ALA A 76 -6.52 -3.01 -17.18
CA ALA A 76 -7.12 -3.93 -16.21
C ALA A 76 -7.36 -3.21 -14.87
N PRO A 77 -8.61 -3.23 -14.32
CA PRO A 77 -8.97 -2.42 -13.16
C PRO A 77 -8.46 -3.01 -11.83
N ARG A 78 -8.01 -4.27 -11.83
CA ARG A 78 -7.51 -4.99 -10.66
C ARG A 78 -6.18 -5.66 -10.98
N HIS A 79 -5.31 -5.77 -9.97
CA HIS A 79 -3.98 -6.37 -10.11
C HIS A 79 -3.58 -7.15 -8.85
N HIS A 80 -3.51 -6.44 -7.72
CA HIS A 80 -3.46 -7.05 -6.39
C HIS A 80 -4.76 -6.80 -5.63
N ASP A 81 -5.20 -7.82 -4.88
CA ASP A 81 -6.31 -7.65 -3.94
C ASP A 81 -5.81 -7.02 -2.65
N CYS A 82 -4.61 -7.43 -2.20
CA CYS A 82 -4.01 -6.96 -0.96
C CYS A 82 -2.51 -6.61 -1.09
N TYR A 83 -2.05 -5.71 -0.23
CA TYR A 83 -0.64 -5.39 0.04
C TYR A 83 -0.34 -5.49 1.53
N TYR A 84 0.84 -6.01 1.84
CA TYR A 84 1.33 -6.26 3.19
C TYR A 84 2.48 -5.30 3.50
N PHE A 85 2.36 -4.59 4.61
CA PHE A 85 3.30 -3.55 5.01
C PHE A 85 4.07 -4.00 6.25
N TYR A 86 5.37 -4.21 6.06
CA TYR A 86 6.28 -4.66 7.10
C TYR A 86 7.14 -3.49 7.59
N ASN A 87 7.47 -3.50 8.88
CA ASN A 87 8.41 -2.53 9.45
C ASN A 87 9.67 -3.24 9.98
N ALA A 88 10.78 -3.08 9.26
CA ALA A 88 12.06 -3.69 9.62
C ALA A 88 12.64 -3.18 10.95
N ALA A 89 12.25 -1.99 11.43
CA ALA A 89 12.68 -1.49 12.74
C ALA A 89 12.00 -2.26 13.90
N ALA A 90 10.86 -2.92 13.67
CA ALA A 90 10.23 -3.82 14.63
C ALA A 90 10.96 -5.17 14.75
N ALA A 91 11.67 -5.60 13.69
CA ALA A 91 12.43 -6.85 13.70
C ALA A 91 13.60 -6.84 14.70
N VAL A 92 13.99 -5.66 15.21
CA VAL A 92 15.04 -5.54 16.23
C VAL A 92 14.51 -5.89 17.62
N ASN A 93 13.18 -5.83 17.87
CA ASN A 93 12.61 -5.98 19.23
C ASN A 93 11.22 -6.66 19.34
N ALA A 94 10.52 -7.11 18.29
CA ALA A 94 9.12 -7.55 18.46
C ALA A 94 8.65 -8.68 17.54
N GLU A 95 7.81 -9.54 18.12
CA GLU A 95 7.18 -10.76 17.58
C GLU A 95 6.20 -10.55 16.40
N GLU A 96 6.01 -9.31 15.90
CA GLU A 96 5.05 -9.00 14.83
C GLU A 96 5.68 -8.04 13.80
N GLU A 97 6.23 -8.59 12.71
CA GLU A 97 6.83 -7.82 11.60
C GLU A 97 5.80 -7.14 10.69
N LEU A 98 4.59 -7.70 10.63
CA LEU A 98 3.48 -7.20 9.83
C LEU A 98 2.73 -6.11 10.60
N TRP A 99 2.70 -4.90 10.04
CA TRP A 99 2.13 -3.74 10.71
C TRP A 99 0.79 -3.35 10.14
N ALA A 100 0.65 -3.42 8.81
CA ALA A 100 -0.58 -3.09 8.15
C ALA A 100 -0.84 -4.00 6.95
N VAL A 101 -2.11 -4.15 6.62
CA VAL A 101 -2.56 -4.80 5.40
C VAL A 101 -3.58 -3.90 4.74
N ARG A 102 -3.40 -3.62 3.45
CA ARG A 102 -4.42 -2.99 2.61
C ARG A 102 -5.06 -4.06 1.76
N CYS A 103 -6.38 -4.19 1.79
CA CYS A 103 -7.14 -5.03 0.87
C CYS A 103 -8.26 -4.20 0.22
N GLY A 104 -8.20 -4.03 -1.10
CA GLY A 104 -9.11 -3.14 -1.82
C GLY A 104 -9.09 -1.71 -1.26
N ALA A 105 -10.27 -1.23 -0.83
CA ALA A 105 -10.46 0.10 -0.27
C ALA A 105 -10.07 0.19 1.21
N TYR A 106 -9.87 -0.94 1.90
CA TYR A 106 -9.65 -0.96 3.34
C TYR A 106 -8.19 -1.17 3.69
N LYS A 107 -7.76 -0.55 4.78
CA LYS A 107 -6.43 -0.76 5.35
C LYS A 107 -6.51 -0.91 6.87
N ALA A 108 -5.98 -2.01 7.36
CA ALA A 108 -5.93 -2.36 8.76
C ALA A 108 -4.51 -2.18 9.32
N TYR A 109 -4.41 -1.71 10.56
CA TYR A 109 -3.15 -1.56 11.31
C TYR A 109 -3.20 -2.37 12.60
N TRP A 110 -2.22 -3.25 12.78
CA TRP A 110 -1.97 -3.96 14.04
C TRP A 110 -0.94 -3.23 14.91
N SER A 111 -0.13 -2.35 14.32
CA SER A 111 0.86 -1.55 15.05
C SER A 111 1.08 -0.20 14.38
N THR A 112 1.28 0.83 15.20
CA THR A 112 1.59 2.20 14.75
C THR A 112 2.80 2.75 15.51
N ASN A 113 3.69 3.50 14.86
CA ASN A 113 4.87 4.12 15.51
C ASN A 113 4.64 5.57 15.91
N THR A 114 3.59 6.20 15.40
CA THR A 114 3.25 7.58 15.68
C THR A 114 1.79 7.64 16.06
N PRO A 115 1.42 8.43 17.06
CA PRO A 115 0.03 8.74 17.26
C PRO A 115 -0.52 9.40 15.98
N GLY A 116 -1.43 8.72 15.28
CA GLY A 116 -2.27 9.38 14.28
C GLY A 116 -3.12 10.46 14.96
N PRO A 117 -3.91 11.26 14.22
CA PRO A 117 -4.83 12.20 14.84
C PRO A 117 -5.82 11.45 15.77
N GLY A 118 -5.51 11.38 17.07
CA GLY A 118 -6.32 10.73 18.09
C GLY A 118 -5.93 9.30 18.53
N TRP A 119 -4.83 8.70 18.05
CA TRP A 119 -4.46 7.30 18.38
C TRP A 119 -3.08 7.22 19.02
N SER A 120 -2.77 6.22 19.84
CA SER A 120 -1.43 6.05 20.44
C SER A 120 -0.55 5.13 19.59
N ALA A 121 0.76 5.39 19.60
CA ALA A 121 1.74 4.44 19.09
C ALA A 121 1.71 3.11 19.89
N GLY A 122 2.02 2.01 19.22
CA GLY A 122 2.06 0.66 19.77
C GLY A 122 1.08 -0.29 19.09
N ARG A 123 0.88 -1.46 19.71
CA ARG A 123 -0.07 -2.48 19.29
C ARG A 123 -1.51 -1.93 19.32
N GLN A 124 -2.28 -2.26 18.29
CA GLN A 124 -3.69 -1.90 18.17
C GLN A 124 -4.53 -3.17 18.36
N ASP A 125 -5.40 -3.16 19.38
CA ASP A 125 -6.32 -4.25 19.66
C ASP A 125 -7.69 -3.67 20.09
N PRO A 126 -8.72 -3.75 19.25
CA PRO A 126 -8.72 -4.38 17.92
C PRO A 126 -7.99 -3.50 16.88
N PRO A 127 -7.61 -4.02 15.69
CA PRO A 127 -6.81 -3.25 14.72
C PRO A 127 -7.55 -1.99 14.25
N LEU A 128 -6.79 -0.92 13.99
CA LEU A 128 -7.38 0.28 13.37
C LEU A 128 -7.71 -0.03 11.92
N LEU A 129 -8.94 0.24 11.50
CA LEU A 129 -9.42 0.00 10.13
C LEU A 129 -9.79 1.32 9.47
N PHE A 130 -9.33 1.57 8.24
CA PHE A 130 -9.64 2.79 7.48
C PHE A 130 -10.17 2.45 6.10
N HIS A 131 -11.15 3.23 5.61
CA HIS A 131 -11.65 3.15 4.23
C HIS A 131 -10.98 4.21 3.35
N LEU A 132 -9.90 3.84 2.66
CA LEU A 132 -9.00 4.77 1.95
C LEU A 132 -9.63 5.52 0.77
N ASP A 133 -10.69 4.99 0.14
CA ASP A 133 -11.37 5.74 -0.93
C ASP A 133 -12.24 6.89 -0.39
N ALA A 134 -12.73 6.75 0.86
CA ALA A 134 -13.56 7.75 1.53
C ALA A 134 -12.70 8.68 2.39
N ASP A 135 -11.66 8.13 3.02
CA ASP A 135 -10.70 8.83 3.85
C ASP A 135 -9.26 8.44 3.47
N PRO A 136 -8.71 9.02 2.38
CA PRO A 136 -7.33 8.79 1.98
C PRO A 136 -6.31 9.39 2.96
N SER A 137 -6.77 10.19 3.92
CA SER A 137 -5.92 10.83 4.93
C SER A 137 -5.74 9.98 6.19
N GLU A 138 -6.49 8.88 6.34
CA GLU A 138 -6.45 7.99 7.49
C GLU A 138 -6.68 8.73 8.83
N SER A 139 -7.65 9.65 8.82
CA SER A 139 -8.04 10.48 9.96
C SER A 139 -9.23 9.92 10.74
N HIS A 140 -10.07 9.08 10.11
CA HIS A 140 -11.33 8.58 10.65
C HIS A 140 -11.39 7.05 10.51
N PRO A 141 -11.02 6.29 11.55
CA PRO A 141 -11.12 4.84 11.48
C PRO A 141 -12.58 4.39 11.57
N VAL A 142 -12.85 3.28 10.88
CA VAL A 142 -14.07 2.49 11.04
C VAL A 142 -13.97 1.77 12.37
N LEU A 143 -14.95 2.00 13.23
CA LEU A 143 -15.02 1.39 14.55
C LEU A 143 -15.80 0.07 14.49
N PRO A 144 -15.55 -0.88 15.40
CA PRO A 144 -16.33 -2.12 15.49
C PRO A 144 -17.84 -1.91 15.63
N ALA A 145 -18.25 -0.74 16.12
CA ALA A 145 -19.66 -0.38 16.28
C ALA A 145 -20.33 0.12 14.99
N ASP A 146 -19.56 0.43 13.94
CA ASP A 146 -20.07 1.10 12.74
C ASP A 146 -20.76 0.15 11.75
N GLY A 147 -20.50 -1.16 11.82
CA GLY A 147 -21.20 -2.14 10.99
C GLY A 147 -20.46 -3.46 10.79
N PRO A 148 -21.04 -4.39 9.99
CA PRO A 148 -20.47 -5.70 9.67
C PRO A 148 -19.23 -5.64 8.77
N GLU A 149 -18.87 -4.46 8.25
CA GLU A 149 -17.65 -4.21 7.49
C GLU A 149 -16.35 -4.24 8.31
N TYR A 150 -16.44 -4.25 9.65
CA TYR A 150 -15.30 -4.37 10.57
C TYR A 150 -14.81 -5.81 10.74
#